data_AF-A0A483CU56-F1
#
_entry.id   AF-A0A483CU56-F1
#
_cell.length_a   1.000
_cell.length_b   1.000
_cell.length_c   1.000
_cell.angle_alpha   90.00
_cell.angle_beta   90.00
_cell.angle_gamma   90.00
#
_symmetry.space_group_name_H-M   'P 1'
#
loop_
_entity.id
_entity.type
_entity.pdbx_description
1 polymer ?
#
loop_
_entity_poly.entity_id
_entity_poly.type
_entity_poly.pdbx_seq_one_letter_code
_entity_poly.pdbx_strand_id
1 'polypeptide(L)' 'MFGIVDAVEHIDGIEVVYRRDGEERRRVFSQDDLITMGINPLDLLQAPEGFAIDPERGVVTEKMLS' A
#
# COMPACT_ATOMS: atom_id res chain seq x y z
N MET A 1 0.39 -5.48 10.55
CA MET A 1 -0.08 -5.23 9.17
C MET A 1 -1.46 -4.61 9.23
N PHE A 2 -1.70 -3.60 8.41
CA PHE A 2 -2.98 -2.89 8.29
C PHE A 2 -3.47 -3.02 6.85
N GLY A 3 -4.78 -3.16 6.65
CA GLY A 3 -5.34 -3.16 5.30
C GLY A 3 -5.18 -1.78 4.67
N ILE A 4 -4.75 -1.74 3.41
CA ILE A 4 -4.81 -0.54 2.60
C ILE A 4 -6.29 -0.36 2.20
N VAL A 5 -6.76 0.88 2.29
CA VAL A 5 -8.16 1.26 2.01
C VAL A 5 -8.28 2.16 0.78
N ASP A 6 -7.20 2.80 0.38
CA ASP A 6 -7.11 3.62 -0.82
C ASP A 6 -5.66 3.72 -1.29
N ALA A 7 -5.45 4.00 -2.57
CA ALA A 7 -4.14 4.25 -3.15
C ALA A 7 -4.26 5.28 -4.28
N VAL A 8 -3.40 6.30 -4.27
CA VAL A 8 -3.42 7.39 -5.25
C VAL A 8 -2.03 7.60 -5.83
N GLU A 9 -1.95 7.76 -7.15
CA GLU A 9 -0.70 8.10 -7.83
C GLU A 9 -0.41 9.61 -7.74
N HIS A 10 0.81 9.93 -7.36
CA HIS A 10 1.39 11.26 -7.32
C HIS A 10 2.69 11.30 -8.14
N ILE A 11 3.20 12.51 -8.38
CA ILE A 11 4.49 12.71 -9.07
C ILE A 11 5.66 12.04 -8.34
N ASP A 12 5.56 11.91 -7.02
CA ASP A 12 6.61 11.38 -6.15
C ASP A 12 6.47 9.86 -5.87
N GLY A 13 5.41 9.22 -6.38
CA GLY A 13 5.12 7.80 -6.15
C GLY A 13 3.64 7.53 -5.87
N ILE A 14 3.34 6.42 -5.20
CA ILE A 14 1.98 6.02 -4.83
C ILE A 14 1.77 6.26 -3.34
N GLU A 15 0.80 7.10 -3.01
CA GLU A 15 0.32 7.29 -1.64
C GLU A 15 -0.67 6.17 -1.31
N VAL A 16 -0.35 5.35 -0.32
CA VAL A 16 -1.26 4.37 0.25
C VAL A 16 -1.89 4.90 1.53
N VAL A 17 -3.19 4.67 1.65
CA VAL A 17 -3.99 5.05 2.81
C VAL A 17 -4.38 3.78 3.57
N TYR A 18 -4.21 3.79 4.89
CA TYR A 18 -4.53 2.66 5.76
C TYR A 18 -5.10 3.13 7.09
N ARG A 19 -5.80 2.25 7.82
CA ARG A 19 -6.33 2.56 9.16
C ARG A 19 -5.50 1.90 10.26
N ARG A 20 -5.10 2.68 11.26
CA ARG A 20 -4.44 2.22 12.49
C ARG A 20 -5.17 2.83 13.69
N ASP A 21 -5.62 1.98 14.61
CA ASP A 21 -6.32 2.41 15.83
C ASP A 21 -7.55 3.31 15.57
N GLY A 22 -8.22 3.10 14.43
CA GLY A 22 -9.38 3.90 13.99
C GLY A 22 -9.01 5.19 13.24
N GLU A 23 -7.74 5.56 13.18
CA GLU A 23 -7.25 6.75 12.47
C GLU A 23 -6.76 6.41 11.06
N GLU A 24 -7.04 7.29 10.11
CA GLU A 24 -6.47 7.23 8.77
C GLU A 24 -5.02 7.71 8.78
N ARG A 25 -4.15 6.94 8.15
CA ARG A 25 -2.73 7.20 8.01
C ARG A 25 -2.36 7.05 6.53
N ARG A 26 -1.34 7.80 6.11
CA ARG A 26 -0.87 7.83 4.72
C ARG A 26 0.62 7.55 4.67
N ARG A 27 1.07 6.96 3.58
CA ARG A 27 2.49 6.76 3.29
C ARG A 27 2.72 6.69 1.80
N VAL A 28 3.79 7.32 1.33
CA VAL A 28 4.19 7.27 -0.08
C VAL A 28 5.25 6.21 -0.28
N PHE A 29 5.11 5.44 -1.35
CA PHE A 29 6.10 4.50 -1.86
C PHE A 29 6.49 4.88 -3.28
N SER A 30 7.77 4.79 -3.62
CA SER A 30 8.16 4.89 -5.02
C SER A 30 7.68 3.66 -5.79
N GLN A 31 7.53 3.77 -7.11
CA GLN A 31 7.18 2.62 -7.93
C GLN A 31 8.27 1.53 -7.86
N ASP A 32 9.54 1.92 -7.81
CA ASP A 32 10.67 0.99 -7.69
C ASP A 32 10.66 0.23 -6.36
N ASP A 33 10.28 0.87 -5.26
CA ASP A 33 10.12 0.21 -3.96
C ASP A 33 9.04 -0.87 -4.03
N LEU A 34 7.88 -0.54 -4.62
CA LEU A 34 6.77 -1.49 -4.78
C LEU A 34 7.18 -2.68 -5.65
N ILE A 35 7.85 -2.42 -6.78
CA ILE A 35 8.35 -3.47 -7.67
C ILE A 35 9.37 -4.37 -6.94
N THR A 36 10.26 -3.78 -6.14
CA THR A 36 11.23 -4.52 -5.32
C THR A 36 10.55 -5.39 -4.27
N MET A 37 9.39 -4.96 -3.76
CA MET A 37 8.54 -5.75 -2.86
C MET A 37 7.70 -6.81 -3.58
N GLY A 38 7.79 -6.90 -4.92
CA GLY A 38 6.97 -7.80 -5.73
C GLY A 38 5.53 -7.34 -5.90
N ILE A 39 5.24 -6.06 -5.61
CA ILE A 39 3.92 -5.46 -5.76
C ILE A 39 3.85 -4.73 -7.09
N ASN A 40 2.84 -5.07 -7.89
CA ASN A 40 2.53 -4.32 -9.10
C ASN A 40 1.83 -2.99 -8.72
N PRO A 41 2.43 -1.82 -9.04
CA PRO A 41 1.85 -0.52 -8.72
C PRO A 41 0.43 -0.34 -9.26
N LEU A 42 0.15 -0.89 -10.46
CA LEU A 42 -1.15 -0.77 -11.10
C LEU A 42 -2.25 -1.57 -10.38
N ASP A 43 -1.91 -2.75 -9.87
CA ASP A 43 -2.87 -3.58 -9.12
C ASP A 43 -3.21 -2.93 -7.78
N LEU A 44 -2.21 -2.33 -7.13
CA LEU A 44 -2.39 -1.57 -5.90
C LEU A 44 -3.31 -0.35 -6.09
N LEU A 45 -3.21 0.36 -7.22
CA LEU A 45 -4.09 1.50 -7.54
C LEU A 45 -5.52 1.07 -7.88
N GLN A 46 -5.70 -0.08 -8.55
CA GLN A 46 -7.02 -0.55 -8.98
C GLN A 46 -7.80 -1.27 -7.88
N ALA A 47 -7.11 -2.00 -7.01
CA ALA A 47 -7.70 -2.83 -5.96
C ALA A 47 -6.90 -2.73 -4.65
N PRO A 48 -6.78 -1.54 -4.04
CA PRO A 48 -5.99 -1.33 -2.82
C PRO A 48 -6.39 -2.24 -1.65
N GLU A 49 -7.67 -2.61 -1.57
CA GLU A 49 -8.20 -3.53 -0.56
C GLU A 49 -7.61 -4.94 -0.64
N GLY A 50 -7.02 -5.32 -1.78
CA GLY A 50 -6.26 -6.57 -1.96
C GLY A 50 -4.90 -6.55 -1.25
N PHE A 51 -4.47 -5.41 -0.72
CA PHE A 51 -3.14 -5.22 -0.17
C PHE A 51 -3.17 -4.83 1.31
N ALA A 52 -2.05 -5.08 1.98
CA ALA A 52 -1.79 -4.68 3.36
C ALA A 52 -0.41 -4.02 3.47
N ILE A 53 -0.25 -3.16 4.47
CA ILE A 53 0.99 -2.47 4.78
C ILE A 53 1.48 -2.84 6.19
N ASP A 54 2.78 -3.06 6.33
CA ASP A 54 3.51 -2.95 7.59
C ASP A 54 4.25 -1.61 7.63
N PRO A 55 3.70 -0.58 8.30
CA PRO A 55 4.31 0.74 8.32
C PRO A 55 5.57 0.81 9.17
N GLU A 56 5.76 -0.08 10.15
CA GLU A 56 6.98 -0.10 10.97
C GLU A 56 8.16 -0.64 10.15
N ARG A 57 7.88 -1.59 9.26
CA ARG A 57 8.88 -2.18 8.35
C ARG A 57 8.96 -1.47 7.00
N GLY A 58 7.97 -0.65 6.67
CA GLY A 58 7.88 0.03 5.37
C GLY A 58 7.66 -0.94 4.22
N VAL A 59 6.78 -1.94 4.38
CA VAL A 59 6.55 -2.98 3.37
C VAL A 59 5.06 -3.07 3.02
N VAL A 60 4.77 -3.25 1.73
CA VAL A 60 3.42 -3.59 1.21
C VAL A 60 3.42 -5.07 0.79
N THR A 61 2.33 -5.77 1.08
CA THR A 61 2.15 -7.19 0.74
C THR A 61 0.73 -7.44 0.24
N GLU A 62 0.56 -8.38 -0.68
CA GLU A 62 -0.76 -8.90 -1.07
C GLU A 62 -1.42 -9.64 0.11
N LYS A 63 -2.73 -9.44 0.30
CA LYS A 63 -3.53 -10.25 1.20
C LYS A 63 -3.80 -11.57 0.49
N MET A 64 -3.17 -12.66 0.94
CA MET A 64 -3.60 -13.99 0.52
C MET A 64 -5.03 -14.22 1.03
N LEU A 65 -6.01 -14.25 0.12
CA LEU A 65 -7.37 -14.68 0.42
C LEU A 65 -7.30 -16.16 0.84
N SER A 66 -7.29 -16.40 2.16
CA SER A 66 -7.46 -17.73 2.76
C SER A 66 -8.93 -18.01 3.02
#